data_AF-A0A2V7LCN4-F1
#
_entry.id   AF-A0A2V7LCN4-F1
#
_cell.length_a   1.000
_cell.length_b   1.000
_cell.length_c   1.000
_cell.angle_alpha   90.00
_cell.angle_beta   90.00
_cell.angle_gamma   90.00
#
_symmetry.space_group_name_H-M   'P 1'
#
loop_
_entity.id
_entity.type
_entity.pdbx_description
1 polymer ?
#
loop_
_entity_poly.entity_id
_entity_poly.type
_entity_poly.pdbx_seq_one_letter_code
_entity_poly.pdbx_strand_id
1 'polypeptide(L)'
;MAFDSELLDIAQAAALLRVSEASLRRWTNAGRLACRRIGGRRERRFRRADLMAFLEGDVSATPASHVCGFYASDLGRTRQAASLVENGLDAGSVCILTAQLRVREPVLARLARRRPLLRRELEAKRLLVSEYAETAATQLEFWETTFGAAIRDGARALRVVGDVSGGRLAREGDFDQVLEYEAAYERLSRRFPVTTACLYDARSHSGLETARLVQRHPDLFRHPSAHSVS
;
A
#
# COMPACT_ATOMS: atom_id res chain seq x y z
N MET A 1 -8.55 -28.38 -25.98
CA MET A 1 -9.66 -27.42 -26.17
C MET A 1 -9.04 -26.09 -26.60
N ALA A 2 -9.32 -25.65 -27.82
CA ALA A 2 -8.74 -24.46 -28.42
C ALA A 2 -9.40 -23.21 -27.84
N PHE A 3 -8.68 -22.46 -26.99
CA PHE A 3 -9.12 -21.13 -26.58
C PHE A 3 -8.83 -20.17 -27.73
N ASP A 4 -9.91 -19.70 -28.32
CA ASP A 4 -9.95 -18.97 -29.57
C ASP A 4 -9.08 -17.71 -29.55
N SER A 5 -8.49 -17.47 -30.72
CA SER A 5 -7.57 -16.39 -31.07
C SER A 5 -8.26 -15.03 -31.24
N GLU A 6 -9.34 -14.78 -30.50
CA GLU A 6 -10.21 -13.64 -30.69
C GLU A 6 -9.51 -12.34 -30.25
N LEU A 7 -9.39 -11.41 -31.20
CA LEU A 7 -8.80 -10.09 -31.00
C LEU A 7 -9.89 -9.09 -30.59
N LEU A 8 -9.91 -8.74 -29.31
CA LEU A 8 -10.87 -7.80 -28.73
C LEU A 8 -10.58 -6.37 -29.18
N ASP A 9 -11.63 -5.59 -29.41
CA ASP A 9 -11.52 -4.14 -29.56
C ASP A 9 -11.27 -3.44 -28.22
N ILE A 10 -11.10 -2.12 -28.28
CA ILE A 10 -10.77 -1.33 -27.09
C ILE A 10 -11.94 -1.24 -26.08
N ALA A 11 -13.19 -1.28 -26.54
CA ALA A 11 -14.35 -1.23 -25.66
C ALA A 11 -14.52 -2.58 -24.94
N GLN A 12 -14.37 -3.69 -25.67
CA GLN A 12 -14.37 -5.04 -25.13
C GLN A 12 -13.22 -5.25 -24.13
N ALA A 13 -12.01 -4.78 -24.45
CA ALA A 13 -10.88 -4.83 -23.54
C ALA A 13 -11.09 -3.96 -22.29
N ALA A 14 -11.71 -2.78 -22.43
CA ALA A 14 -12.05 -1.88 -21.32
C ALA A 14 -13.07 -2.51 -20.37
N ALA A 15 -14.11 -3.13 -20.93
CA ALA A 15 -15.09 -3.88 -20.16
C ALA A 15 -14.45 -5.06 -19.42
N LEU A 16 -13.58 -5.84 -20.10
CA LEU A 16 -12.90 -7.00 -19.51
C LEU A 16 -12.00 -6.60 -18.33
N LEU A 17 -11.24 -5.51 -18.47
CA LEU A 17 -10.34 -5.00 -17.43
C LEU A 17 -11.05 -4.10 -16.39
N ARG A 18 -12.36 -3.81 -16.57
CA ARG A 18 -13.15 -2.88 -15.74
C ARG A 18 -12.54 -1.48 -15.61
N VAL A 19 -11.98 -0.95 -16.69
CA VAL A 19 -11.40 0.41 -16.76
C VAL A 19 -12.00 1.21 -17.92
N SER A 20 -11.70 2.52 -17.97
CA SER A 20 -12.11 3.34 -19.12
C SER A 20 -11.24 3.10 -20.36
N GLU A 21 -11.81 3.27 -21.55
CA GLU A 21 -11.04 3.23 -22.82
C GLU A 21 -9.87 4.21 -22.82
N ALA A 22 -10.04 5.39 -22.20
CA ALA A 22 -8.98 6.38 -22.05
C ALA A 22 -7.76 5.81 -21.30
N SER A 23 -7.99 4.96 -20.29
CA SER A 23 -6.94 4.29 -19.53
C SER A 23 -6.19 3.25 -20.38
N LEU A 24 -6.92 2.45 -21.15
CA LEU A 24 -6.34 1.54 -22.15
C LEU A 24 -5.53 2.26 -23.23
N ARG A 25 -6.01 3.41 -23.71
CA ARG A 25 -5.26 4.25 -24.68
C ARG A 25 -3.95 4.75 -24.07
N ARG A 26 -3.97 5.20 -22.80
CA ARG A 26 -2.75 5.63 -22.09
C ARG A 26 -1.76 4.48 -21.92
N TRP A 27 -2.20 3.31 -21.46
CA TRP A 27 -1.32 2.16 -21.22
C TRP A 27 -0.70 1.62 -22.50
N THR A 28 -1.48 1.53 -23.58
CA THR A 28 -0.94 1.11 -24.89
C THR A 28 0.00 2.14 -25.50
N ASN A 29 -0.26 3.45 -25.33
CA ASN A 29 0.65 4.50 -25.79
C ASN A 29 1.97 4.49 -25.01
N ALA A 30 1.91 4.17 -23.71
CA ALA A 30 3.08 4.04 -22.84
C ALA A 30 3.80 2.69 -22.97
N GLY A 31 3.36 1.79 -23.85
CA GLY A 31 3.94 0.45 -24.02
C GLY A 31 3.71 -0.52 -22.86
N ARG A 32 2.87 -0.16 -21.89
CA ARG A 32 2.57 -0.98 -20.69
C ARG A 32 1.67 -2.17 -20.99
N LEU A 33 0.82 -2.06 -22.01
CA LEU A 33 -0.07 -3.13 -22.45
C LEU A 33 0.10 -3.31 -23.96
N ALA A 34 0.41 -4.53 -24.39
CA ALA A 34 0.56 -4.85 -25.79
C ALA A 34 -0.78 -4.67 -26.54
N CYS A 35 -0.73 -4.04 -27.71
CA CYS A 35 -1.85 -4.00 -28.64
C CYS A 35 -1.35 -4.11 -30.07
N ARG A 36 -2.14 -4.75 -30.92
CA ARG A 36 -1.94 -4.76 -32.37
C ARG A 36 -2.70 -3.61 -32.98
N ARG A 37 -2.13 -2.97 -33.99
CA ARG A 37 -2.82 -1.96 -34.78
C ARG A 37 -3.20 -2.56 -36.12
N ILE A 38 -4.49 -2.68 -36.40
CA ILE A 38 -5.02 -3.40 -37.57
C ILE A 38 -5.85 -2.45 -38.43
N GLY A 39 -5.78 -2.63 -39.75
CA GLY A 39 -6.51 -1.86 -40.75
C GLY A 39 -5.94 -0.46 -41.02
N GLY A 40 -6.47 0.22 -42.05
CA GLY A 40 -6.01 1.55 -42.49
C GLY A 40 -6.16 2.64 -41.42
N ARG A 41 -7.12 2.48 -40.49
CA ARG A 41 -7.34 3.40 -39.35
C ARG A 41 -6.48 3.06 -38.13
N ARG A 42 -5.64 2.01 -38.19
CA ARG A 42 -4.72 1.58 -37.11
C ARG A 42 -5.43 1.34 -35.77
N GLU A 43 -6.58 0.68 -35.82
CA GLU A 43 -7.42 0.37 -34.67
C GLU A 43 -6.69 -0.57 -33.70
N ARG A 44 -6.85 -0.34 -32.40
CA ARG A 44 -6.22 -1.18 -31.37
C ARG A 44 -7.00 -2.48 -31.21
N ARG A 45 -6.27 -3.59 -31.24
CA ARG A 45 -6.77 -4.96 -31.08
C ARG A 45 -5.93 -5.69 -30.04
N PHE A 46 -6.60 -6.37 -29.12
CA PHE A 46 -5.99 -6.96 -27.94
C PHE A 46 -6.22 -8.46 -27.95
N ARG A 47 -5.18 -9.26 -27.74
CA ARG A 47 -5.38 -10.69 -27.50
C ARG A 47 -5.94 -10.85 -26.10
N ARG A 48 -6.97 -11.68 -25.95
CA ARG A 48 -7.51 -12.01 -24.64
C ARG A 48 -6.44 -12.54 -23.69
N ALA A 49 -5.54 -13.40 -24.17
CA ALA A 49 -4.41 -13.91 -23.39
C ALA A 49 -3.48 -12.79 -22.88
N ASP A 50 -3.19 -11.77 -23.67
CA ASP A 50 -2.36 -10.64 -23.25
C ASP A 50 -3.07 -9.77 -22.19
N LEU A 51 -4.40 -9.63 -22.28
CA LEU A 51 -5.20 -8.93 -21.26
C LEU A 51 -5.29 -9.72 -19.96
N MET A 52 -5.45 -11.05 -20.04
CA MET A 52 -5.44 -11.93 -18.86
C MET A 52 -4.05 -11.96 -18.24
N ALA A 53 -2.98 -12.08 -19.03
CA ALA A 53 -1.60 -11.98 -18.54
C ALA A 53 -1.28 -10.59 -17.98
N PHE A 54 -1.92 -9.53 -18.46
CA PHE A 54 -1.82 -8.19 -17.88
C PHE A 54 -2.56 -8.10 -16.53
N LEU A 55 -3.73 -8.75 -16.38
CA LEU A 55 -4.41 -8.90 -15.09
C LEU A 55 -3.60 -9.75 -14.10
N GLU A 56 -3.03 -10.86 -14.57
CA GLU A 56 -2.20 -11.79 -13.81
C GLU A 56 -0.81 -11.17 -13.49
N GLY A 57 -0.28 -10.34 -14.38
CA GLY A 57 0.93 -9.53 -14.18
C GLY A 57 0.70 -8.34 -13.25
N ASP A 58 -0.53 -7.84 -13.16
CA ASP A 58 -0.96 -6.91 -12.10
C ASP A 58 -1.10 -7.60 -10.73
N VAL A 59 -0.94 -8.93 -10.65
CA VAL A 59 -0.75 -9.64 -9.35
C VAL A 59 0.68 -9.44 -8.81
N SER A 60 1.58 -8.82 -9.59
CA SER A 60 2.90 -8.35 -9.12
C SER A 60 2.97 -6.85 -8.84
N ALA A 61 1.89 -6.10 -9.05
CA ALA A 61 1.68 -4.87 -8.30
C ALA A 61 0.79 -5.27 -7.12
N THR A 62 1.35 -5.40 -5.91
CA THR A 62 0.50 -5.40 -4.72
C THR A 62 -0.42 -4.19 -4.89
N PRO A 63 -1.76 -4.37 -5.01
CA PRO A 63 -2.65 -3.23 -5.09
C PRO A 63 -2.29 -2.33 -3.93
N ALA A 64 -2.23 -1.02 -4.17
CA ALA A 64 -2.11 -0.11 -3.04
C ALA A 64 -3.22 -0.50 -2.07
N SER A 65 -2.81 -1.02 -0.92
CA SER A 65 -3.69 -1.70 0.04
C SER A 65 -3.46 -1.00 1.35
N HIS A 66 -4.47 -0.27 1.76
CA HIS A 66 -4.47 0.50 2.98
C HIS A 66 -5.38 -0.20 3.98
N VAL A 67 -4.77 -0.92 4.90
CA VAL A 67 -5.48 -1.75 5.89
C VAL A 67 -5.33 -1.17 7.28
N CYS A 68 -6.38 -1.31 8.06
CA CYS A 68 -6.39 -0.98 9.48
C CYS A 68 -6.02 -2.23 10.30
N GLY A 69 -5.13 -2.07 11.27
CA GLY A 69 -4.79 -3.07 12.26
C GLY A 69 -5.05 -2.56 13.67
N PHE A 70 -5.77 -3.33 14.48
CA PHE A 70 -5.98 -3.00 15.87
C PHE A 70 -5.11 -3.85 16.79
N TYR A 71 -4.55 -3.23 17.82
CA TYR A 71 -3.83 -3.95 18.88
C TYR A 71 -4.47 -3.70 20.23
N ALA A 72 -4.48 -4.73 21.08
CA ALA A 72 -4.97 -4.65 22.46
C ALA A 72 -3.82 -4.60 23.50
N SER A 73 -2.56 -4.66 23.06
CA SER A 73 -1.39 -4.59 23.93
C SER A 73 -0.17 -4.05 23.20
N ASP A 74 0.75 -3.44 23.95
CA ASP A 74 2.03 -2.91 23.44
C ASP A 74 2.93 -4.00 22.84
N LEU A 75 2.88 -5.21 23.42
CA LEU A 75 3.56 -6.38 22.86
C LEU A 75 2.92 -6.82 21.54
N GLY A 76 1.58 -6.81 21.47
CA GLY A 76 0.82 -7.08 20.25
C GLY A 76 1.18 -6.11 19.13
N ARG A 77 1.14 -4.80 19.43
CA ARG A 77 1.61 -3.72 18.53
C ARG A 77 3.01 -4.00 18.00
N THR A 78 3.95 -4.26 18.92
CA THR A 78 5.36 -4.49 18.56
C THR A 78 5.52 -5.70 17.64
N ARG A 79 4.82 -6.80 17.93
CA ARG A 79 4.84 -8.01 17.12
C ARG A 79 4.27 -7.77 15.72
N GLN A 80 3.13 -7.09 15.64
CA GLN A 80 2.46 -6.78 14.38
C GLN A 80 3.31 -5.86 13.51
N ALA A 81 3.78 -4.74 14.06
CA ALA A 81 4.62 -3.78 13.36
C ALA A 81 5.93 -4.42 12.85
N ALA A 82 6.62 -5.18 13.72
CA ALA A 82 7.81 -5.90 13.30
C ALA A 82 7.48 -6.86 12.14
N SER A 83 6.51 -7.77 12.30
CA SER A 83 6.13 -8.75 11.27
C SER A 83 5.88 -8.12 9.89
N LEU A 84 5.19 -6.99 9.85
CA LEU A 84 4.91 -6.27 8.61
C LEU A 84 6.17 -5.70 7.95
N VAL A 85 7.06 -5.09 8.74
CA VAL A 85 8.37 -4.60 8.26
C VAL A 85 9.23 -5.77 7.79
N GLU A 86 9.27 -6.85 8.56
CA GLU A 86 10.01 -8.07 8.24
C GLU A 86 9.59 -8.62 6.87
N ASN A 87 8.29 -8.87 6.69
CA ASN A 87 7.75 -9.40 5.44
C ASN A 87 8.01 -8.46 4.25
N GLY A 88 7.97 -7.13 4.46
CA GLY A 88 8.29 -6.15 3.42
C GLY A 88 9.75 -6.20 2.99
N LEU A 89 10.68 -6.25 3.95
CA LEU A 89 12.11 -6.34 3.66
C LEU A 89 12.48 -7.65 2.96
N ASP A 90 11.87 -8.77 3.36
CA ASP A 90 12.09 -10.08 2.73
C ASP A 90 11.57 -10.11 1.30
N ALA A 91 10.45 -9.42 1.03
CA ALA A 91 9.90 -9.25 -0.30
C ALA A 91 10.67 -8.25 -1.19
N GLY A 92 11.74 -7.62 -0.67
CA GLY A 92 12.54 -6.64 -1.40
C GLY A 92 11.97 -5.22 -1.41
N SER A 93 10.88 -4.94 -0.68
CA SER A 93 10.29 -3.61 -0.59
C SER A 93 11.17 -2.64 0.21
N VAL A 94 11.04 -1.35 -0.09
CA VAL A 94 11.47 -0.30 0.84
C VAL A 94 10.39 -0.15 1.91
N CYS A 95 10.78 -0.31 3.17
CA CYS A 95 9.89 -0.26 4.33
C CYS A 95 10.01 1.07 5.06
N ILE A 96 8.88 1.61 5.54
CA ILE A 96 8.82 2.82 6.33
C ILE A 96 8.04 2.53 7.61
N LEU A 97 8.69 2.72 8.76
CA LEU A 97 8.07 2.62 10.08
C LEU A 97 7.91 4.03 10.65
N THR A 98 6.66 4.47 10.75
CA THR A 98 6.32 5.78 11.32
C THR A 98 5.56 5.57 12.62
N ALA A 99 6.20 5.92 13.74
CA ALA A 99 5.64 5.76 15.07
C ALA A 99 6.45 6.63 16.05
N GLN A 100 5.92 6.87 17.25
CA GLN A 100 6.69 7.55 18.30
C GLN A 100 7.94 6.77 18.71
N LEU A 101 8.97 7.46 19.21
CA LEU A 101 10.22 6.85 19.63
C LEU A 101 10.03 5.62 20.54
N ARG A 102 9.20 5.74 21.58
CA ARG A 102 8.90 4.64 22.53
C ARG A 102 8.26 3.39 21.89
N VAL A 103 7.68 3.54 20.70
CA VAL A 103 7.10 2.44 19.90
C VAL A 103 8.15 1.89 18.93
N ARG A 104 8.93 2.77 18.29
CA ARG A 104 9.97 2.38 17.32
C ARG A 104 11.07 1.53 17.98
N GLU A 105 11.51 1.91 19.17
CA GLU A 105 12.60 1.22 19.89
C GLU A 105 12.33 -0.28 20.11
N PRO A 106 11.19 -0.71 20.71
CA PRO A 106 10.85 -2.12 20.84
C PRO A 106 10.73 -2.86 19.50
N VAL A 107 10.22 -2.20 18.45
CA VAL A 107 10.08 -2.79 17.12
C VAL A 107 11.46 -3.04 16.51
N LEU A 108 12.34 -2.04 16.53
CA LEU A 108 13.72 -2.16 16.02
C LEU A 108 14.53 -3.18 16.83
N ALA A 109 14.39 -3.21 18.15
CA ALA A 109 15.04 -4.21 19.00
C ALA A 109 14.56 -5.63 18.66
N ARG A 110 13.27 -5.81 18.35
CA ARG A 110 12.73 -7.09 17.89
C ARG A 110 13.28 -7.48 16.52
N LEU A 111 13.30 -6.55 15.56
CA LEU A 111 13.86 -6.77 14.22
C LEU A 111 15.33 -7.17 14.31
N ALA A 112 16.13 -6.48 15.12
CA ALA A 112 17.57 -6.72 15.26
C ALA A 112 17.89 -8.14 15.75
N ARG A 113 17.05 -8.71 16.63
CA ARG A 113 17.22 -10.10 17.09
C ARG A 113 17.09 -11.14 15.97
N ARG A 114 16.33 -10.84 14.92
CA ARG A 114 16.05 -11.77 13.80
C ARG A 114 16.81 -11.40 12.52
N ARG A 115 17.26 -10.16 12.40
CA ARG A 115 17.92 -9.60 11.22
C ARG A 115 19.25 -8.96 11.60
N PRO A 116 20.36 -9.72 11.58
CA PRO A 116 21.70 -9.20 11.84
C PRO A 116 22.11 -8.04 10.91
N LEU A 117 21.50 -7.95 9.72
CA LEU A 117 21.77 -6.91 8.73
C LEU A 117 20.89 -5.65 8.87
N LEU A 118 20.05 -5.54 9.91
CA LEU A 118 19.12 -4.41 10.08
C LEU A 118 19.81 -3.04 9.96
N ARG A 119 21.02 -2.91 10.50
CA ARG A 119 21.79 -1.67 10.41
C ARG A 119 22.12 -1.29 8.96
N ARG A 120 22.47 -2.27 8.12
CA ARG A 120 22.70 -2.05 6.69
C ARG A 120 21.41 -1.69 5.95
N GLU A 121 20.27 -2.28 6.34
CA GLU A 121 18.97 -1.92 5.76
C GLU A 121 18.60 -0.45 6.05
N LEU A 122 18.94 0.05 7.25
CA LEU A 122 18.78 1.47 7.60
C LEU A 122 19.74 2.37 6.80
N GLU A 123 21.02 2.02 6.76
CA GLU A 123 22.05 2.77 6.03
C GLU A 123 21.76 2.82 4.51
N ALA A 124 21.26 1.72 3.94
CA ALA A 124 20.85 1.61 2.55
C ALA A 124 19.46 2.20 2.26
N LYS A 125 18.79 2.79 3.26
CA LYS A 125 17.42 3.33 3.16
C LYS A 125 16.37 2.33 2.68
N ARG A 126 16.62 1.04 2.90
CA ARG A 126 15.62 -0.04 2.72
C ARG A 126 14.65 -0.11 3.88
N LEU A 127 15.05 0.33 5.06
CA LEU A 127 14.16 0.67 6.18
C LEU A 127 14.34 2.15 6.53
N LEU A 128 13.25 2.89 6.51
CA LEU A 128 13.16 4.27 6.97
C LEU A 128 12.36 4.32 8.27
N VAL A 129 12.78 5.17 9.20
CA VAL A 129 12.09 5.36 10.47
C VAL A 129 11.80 6.83 10.69
N SER A 130 10.57 7.18 11.07
CA SER A 130 10.16 8.55 11.34
C SER A 130 9.11 8.63 12.45
N GLU A 131 8.81 9.85 12.90
CA GLU A 131 7.61 10.12 13.70
C GLU A 131 6.56 10.79 12.83
N TYR A 132 5.31 10.76 13.27
CA TYR A 132 4.26 11.56 12.66
C TYR A 132 4.56 13.05 12.87
N ALA A 133 4.35 13.84 11.82
CA ALA A 133 4.37 15.28 11.87
C ALA A 133 3.24 15.82 12.76
N GLU A 134 3.34 17.09 13.14
CA GLU A 134 2.36 17.74 14.01
C GLU A 134 0.98 17.90 13.34
N THR A 135 0.94 18.00 12.01
CA THR A 135 -0.31 18.20 11.25
C THR A 135 -0.48 17.16 10.15
N ALA A 136 -1.74 16.91 9.77
CA ALA A 136 -2.08 16.02 8.66
C ALA A 136 -1.46 16.48 7.34
N ALA A 137 -1.48 17.79 7.06
CA ALA A 137 -0.94 18.35 5.82
C ALA A 137 0.57 18.09 5.68
N THR A 138 1.34 18.40 6.73
CA THR A 138 2.79 18.13 6.76
C THR A 138 3.08 16.63 6.68
N GLN A 139 2.24 15.80 7.30
CA GLN A 139 2.41 14.34 7.22
C GLN A 139 2.19 13.82 5.79
N LEU A 140 1.20 14.36 5.06
CA LEU A 140 0.92 13.97 3.67
C LEU A 140 2.04 14.41 2.72
N GLU A 141 2.59 15.61 2.92
CA GLU A 141 3.76 16.09 2.16
C GLU A 141 5.00 15.21 2.40
N PHE A 142 5.23 14.82 3.66
CA PHE A 142 6.26 13.86 4.01
C PHE A 142 6.09 12.53 3.27
N TRP A 143 4.86 11.99 3.22
CA TRP A 143 4.58 10.76 2.49
C TRP A 143 4.83 10.88 1.00
N GLU A 144 4.30 11.92 0.35
CA GLU A 144 4.48 12.15 -1.09
C GLU A 144 5.95 12.27 -1.47
N THR A 145 6.70 13.04 -0.67
CA THR A 145 8.15 13.24 -0.87
C THR A 145 8.92 11.95 -0.68
N THR A 146 8.64 11.20 0.39
CA THR A 146 9.35 9.97 0.74
C THR A 146 9.07 8.87 -0.28
N PHE A 147 7.81 8.67 -0.66
CA PHE A 147 7.43 7.69 -1.68
C PHE A 147 8.04 8.05 -3.04
N GLY A 148 7.92 9.31 -3.45
CA GLY A 148 8.51 9.79 -4.71
C GLY A 148 10.03 9.62 -4.76
N ALA A 149 10.73 9.86 -3.65
CA ALA A 149 12.17 9.62 -3.56
C ALA A 149 12.52 8.12 -3.68
N ALA A 150 11.85 7.26 -2.91
CA ALA A 150 12.12 5.82 -2.94
C ALA A 150 11.89 5.21 -4.33
N ILE A 151 10.83 5.62 -5.04
CA ILE A 151 10.56 5.15 -6.41
C ILE A 151 11.62 5.66 -7.40
N ARG A 152 12.05 6.94 -7.29
CA ARG A 152 13.14 7.48 -8.13
C ARG A 152 14.46 6.75 -7.90
N ASP A 153 14.71 6.32 -6.66
CA ASP A 153 15.89 5.55 -6.28
C ASP A 153 15.76 4.05 -6.64
N GLY A 154 14.68 3.65 -7.33
CA GLY A 154 14.52 2.32 -7.93
C GLY A 154 13.67 1.35 -7.14
N ALA A 155 13.00 1.77 -6.05
CA ALA A 155 12.07 0.92 -5.34
C ALA A 155 10.90 0.50 -6.24
N ARG A 156 10.62 -0.80 -6.30
CA ARG A 156 9.49 -1.35 -7.07
C ARG A 156 8.21 -1.48 -6.25
N ALA A 157 8.36 -1.58 -4.94
CA ALA A 157 7.27 -1.67 -3.98
C ALA A 157 7.66 -0.99 -2.67
N LEU A 158 6.68 -0.39 -2.01
CA LEU A 158 6.82 0.29 -0.73
C LEU A 158 5.94 -0.42 0.31
N ARG A 159 6.39 -0.44 1.56
CA ARG A 159 5.57 -0.92 2.68
C ARG A 159 5.61 0.06 3.84
N VAL A 160 4.44 0.46 4.31
CA VAL A 160 4.30 1.39 5.43
C VAL A 160 3.67 0.69 6.63
N VAL A 161 4.27 0.91 7.79
CA VAL A 161 3.68 0.59 9.09
C VAL A 161 3.58 1.89 9.86
N GLY A 162 2.36 2.37 10.06
CA GLY A 162 2.07 3.61 10.77
C GLY A 162 1.39 3.32 12.11
N ASP A 163 1.98 3.71 13.24
CA ASP A 163 1.23 3.76 14.52
C ASP A 163 0.68 5.17 14.72
N VAL A 164 -0.61 5.33 14.43
CA VAL A 164 -1.28 6.62 14.49
C VAL A 164 -1.58 7.00 15.96
N SER A 165 -1.76 6.01 16.84
CA SER A 165 -2.27 6.16 18.22
C SER A 165 -1.38 6.95 19.18
N GLY A 166 -0.11 7.09 18.83
CA GLY A 166 0.85 7.83 19.65
C GLY A 166 0.97 9.32 19.32
N GLY A 167 0.88 9.68 18.05
CA GLY A 167 1.29 11.00 17.55
C GLY A 167 0.36 12.14 17.96
N ARG A 168 0.82 13.39 17.79
CA ARG A 168 -0.05 14.58 18.01
C ARG A 168 -1.34 14.49 17.20
N LEU A 169 -1.24 13.97 15.99
CA LEU A 169 -2.37 13.69 15.09
C LEU A 169 -3.51 12.88 15.77
N ALA A 170 -3.20 11.95 16.70
CA ALA A 170 -4.22 11.16 17.40
C ALA A 170 -4.42 11.53 18.87
N ARG A 171 -3.43 12.15 19.53
CA ARG A 171 -3.51 12.51 20.96
C ARG A 171 -4.12 13.88 21.22
N GLU A 172 -3.86 14.82 20.33
CA GLU A 172 -4.30 16.22 20.47
C GLU A 172 -5.36 16.58 19.41
N GLY A 173 -5.48 15.76 18.36
CA GLY A 173 -6.49 15.92 17.32
C GLY A 173 -7.86 15.37 17.74
N ASP A 174 -8.91 16.02 17.23
CA ASP A 174 -10.25 15.44 17.19
C ASP A 174 -10.22 14.15 16.34
N PHE A 175 -11.00 13.14 16.71
CA PHE A 175 -11.08 11.88 15.97
C PHE A 175 -11.46 12.11 14.49
N ASP A 176 -12.26 13.14 14.21
CA ASP A 176 -12.58 13.53 12.84
C ASP A 176 -11.35 13.99 12.03
N GLN A 177 -10.34 14.60 12.67
CA GLN A 177 -9.07 14.95 12.00
C GLN A 177 -8.28 13.70 11.60
N VAL A 178 -8.33 12.64 12.43
CA VAL A 178 -7.74 11.34 12.08
C VAL A 178 -8.45 10.79 10.85
N LEU A 179 -9.78 10.82 10.79
CA LEU A 179 -10.54 10.35 9.63
C LEU A 179 -10.27 11.17 8.36
N GLU A 180 -10.10 12.48 8.48
CA GLU A 180 -9.72 13.36 7.36
C GLU A 180 -8.33 13.01 6.84
N TYR A 181 -7.37 12.82 7.74
CA TYR A 181 -6.04 12.33 7.41
C TYR A 181 -6.11 10.98 6.69
N GLU A 182 -6.86 10.00 7.21
CA GLU A 182 -6.96 8.68 6.58
C GLU A 182 -7.56 8.77 5.16
N ALA A 183 -8.60 9.59 4.98
CA ALA A 183 -9.21 9.79 3.67
C ALA A 183 -8.25 10.46 2.67
N ALA A 184 -7.43 11.40 3.13
CA ALA A 184 -6.42 12.06 2.30
C ALA A 184 -5.25 11.13 1.98
N TYR A 185 -4.78 10.37 2.98
CA TYR A 185 -3.74 9.37 2.82
C TYR A 185 -4.15 8.27 1.84
N GLU A 186 -5.39 7.80 1.92
CA GLU A 186 -5.97 6.83 1.00
C GLU A 186 -5.89 7.29 -0.47
N ARG A 187 -6.20 8.56 -0.74
CA ARG A 187 -6.07 9.12 -2.10
C ARG A 187 -4.62 9.22 -2.53
N LEU A 188 -3.72 9.57 -1.61
CA LEU A 188 -2.28 9.68 -1.87
C LEU A 188 -1.67 8.31 -2.17
N SER A 189 -1.93 7.31 -1.33
CA SER A 189 -1.32 5.97 -1.38
C SER A 189 -1.64 5.27 -2.70
N ARG A 190 -2.85 5.44 -3.24
CA ARG A 190 -3.26 4.90 -4.56
C ARG A 190 -2.43 5.39 -5.74
N ARG A 191 -1.63 6.45 -5.57
CA ARG A 191 -0.73 6.98 -6.61
C ARG A 191 0.62 6.25 -6.63
N PHE A 192 0.90 5.38 -5.66
CA PHE A 192 2.18 4.70 -5.48
C PHE A 192 1.98 3.18 -5.31
N PRO A 193 3.01 2.35 -5.60
CA PRO A 193 2.97 0.92 -5.32
C PRO A 193 3.23 0.65 -3.84
N VAL A 194 2.35 1.14 -2.95
CA VAL A 194 2.52 1.11 -1.50
C VAL A 194 1.45 0.26 -0.82
N THR A 195 1.87 -0.66 0.03
CA THR A 195 0.98 -1.36 0.97
C THR A 195 1.17 -0.78 2.36
N THR A 196 0.08 -0.37 2.99
CA THR A 196 0.10 0.31 4.29
C THR A 196 -0.75 -0.43 5.31
N ALA A 197 -0.17 -0.61 6.50
CA ALA A 197 -0.91 -0.96 7.70
C ALA A 197 -0.91 0.23 8.67
N CYS A 198 -2.08 0.83 8.88
CA CYS A 198 -2.30 1.82 9.92
C CYS A 198 -2.74 1.10 11.20
N LEU A 199 -1.96 1.26 12.27
CA LEU A 199 -2.14 0.59 13.54
C LEU A 199 -2.79 1.51 14.57
N TYR A 200 -3.82 1.00 15.24
CA TYR A 200 -4.59 1.72 16.25
C TYR A 200 -4.69 0.93 17.56
N ASP A 201 -4.58 1.62 18.68
CA ASP A 201 -4.81 1.06 20.01
C ASP A 201 -6.32 0.88 20.23
N ALA A 202 -6.76 -0.38 20.29
CA ALA A 202 -8.16 -0.71 20.53
C ALA A 202 -8.64 -0.25 21.92
N ARG A 203 -7.71 -0.01 22.86
CA ARG A 203 -8.03 0.45 24.22
C ARG A 203 -8.32 1.95 24.27
N SER A 204 -7.95 2.70 23.23
CA SER A 204 -8.13 4.17 23.18
C SER A 204 -9.25 4.60 22.24
N HIS A 205 -9.98 3.68 21.63
CA HIS A 205 -11.07 3.98 20.69
C HIS A 205 -12.36 3.31 21.17
N SER A 206 -13.47 4.05 21.09
CA SER A 206 -14.81 3.50 21.25
C SER A 206 -15.16 2.54 20.11
N GLY A 207 -16.22 1.74 20.29
CA GLY A 207 -16.72 0.87 19.23
C GLY A 207 -17.16 1.62 17.97
N LEU A 208 -17.70 2.84 18.12
CA LEU A 208 -18.12 3.68 17.00
C LEU A 208 -16.91 4.22 16.22
N GLU A 209 -15.88 4.69 16.92
CA GLU A 209 -14.63 5.15 16.32
C GLU A 209 -13.91 4.01 15.59
N THR A 210 -13.84 2.83 16.22
CA THR A 210 -13.32 1.60 15.60
C THR A 210 -14.05 1.29 14.29
N ALA A 211 -15.38 1.32 14.29
CA ALA A 211 -16.18 1.05 13.08
C ALA A 211 -15.94 2.10 11.98
N ARG A 212 -15.84 3.38 12.35
CA ARG A 212 -15.54 4.47 11.39
C ARG A 212 -14.14 4.33 10.78
N LEU A 213 -13.13 3.94 11.56
CA LEU A 213 -11.79 3.62 11.04
C LEU A 213 -11.86 2.47 10.05
N VAL A 214 -12.54 1.37 10.38
CA VAL A 214 -12.70 0.23 9.47
C VAL A 214 -13.35 0.64 8.15
N GLN A 215 -14.38 1.49 8.18
CA GLN A 215 -15.04 2.00 6.97
C GLN A 215 -14.11 2.83 6.06
N ARG A 216 -13.08 3.46 6.63
CA ARG A 216 -12.07 4.21 5.85
C ARG A 216 -10.99 3.34 5.21
N HIS A 217 -10.95 2.05 5.55
CA HIS A 217 -9.96 1.10 5.05
C HIS A 217 -10.66 -0.01 4.23
N PRO A 218 -11.22 0.30 3.06
CA PRO A 218 -12.06 -0.62 2.29
C PRO A 218 -11.30 -1.87 1.82
N ASP A 219 -9.96 -1.80 1.76
CA ASP A 219 -9.12 -2.92 1.35
C ASP A 219 -8.95 -3.97 2.45
N LEU A 220 -9.35 -3.67 3.71
CA LEU A 220 -9.39 -4.65 4.81
C LEU A 220 -10.18 -5.91 4.42
N PHE A 221 -11.26 -5.74 3.67
CA PHE A 221 -12.15 -6.84 3.27
C PHE A 221 -11.86 -7.38 1.86
N ARG A 222 -10.91 -6.78 1.12
CA ARG A 222 -10.58 -7.19 -0.25
C ARG A 222 -9.51 -8.29 -0.32
N HIS A 223 -8.77 -8.51 0.76
CA HIS A 223 -7.79 -9.58 0.88
C HIS A 223 -7.98 -10.33 2.21
N PRO A 224 -8.87 -11.34 2.28
CA PRO A 224 -8.94 -12.23 3.43
C PRO A 224 -7.71 -13.17 3.39
N SER A 225 -6.55 -12.65 3.76
CA SER A 225 -5.33 -13.46 3.90
C SER A 225 -5.20 -13.90 5.35
N ALA A 226 -5.73 -15.09 5.64
CA ALA A 226 -5.28 -16.01 6.69
C ALA A 226 -4.96 -15.39 8.08
N HIS A 227 -5.98 -14.96 8.80
CA HIS A 227 -5.97 -15.09 10.26
C HIS A 227 -6.71 -16.38 10.64
N SER A 228 -6.07 -17.53 10.39
CA SER A 228 -6.33 -18.68 11.24
C SER A 228 -5.65 -18.41 12.58
N VAL A 229 -6.50 -18.22 13.58
CA VAL A 229 -6.18 -18.33 15.00
C VAL A 229 -5.34 -19.59 15.23
N SER A 230 -4.19 -19.43 15.86
CA SER A 230 -3.57 -20.41 16.74
C SER A 230 -2.68 -19.67 17.73
#